data_AF-A0A095VJN3-F1
#
_entry.id   AF-A0A095VJN3-F1
#
_cell.length_a   1.000
_cell.length_b   1.000
_cell.length_c   1.000
_cell.angle_alpha   90.00
_cell.angle_beta   90.00
_cell.angle_gamma   90.00
#
_symmetry.space_group_name_H-M   'P 1'
#
loop_
_entity.id
_entity.type
_entity.pdbx_description
1 polymer ?
#
loop_
_entity_poly.entity_id
_entity_poly.type
_entity_poly.pdbx_seq_one_letter_code
_entity_poly.pdbx_strand_id
1 'polypeptide(L)'
;MFPALQDQALAQTAQATLPGGANSLQETYQDWRVACGVAQSGKVCSMSQFQQQQNGQRILAIELQPSKDGSVTGVLAMPFGLQLDAGANLKIDNNPPLPNLRFSTCVPAGCLLPVNFSAANVATLKTAATLNITAISLEASQPVNLSVSLKGFAAALERLNQLLKG
;
A
#
# COMPACT_ATOMS: atom_id res chain seq x y z
N MET A 1 50.88 -37.44 -4.46
CA MET A 1 50.16 -38.73 -4.51
C MET A 1 48.72 -38.44 -4.08
N PHE A 2 47.81 -38.40 -5.07
CA PHE A 2 46.33 -38.25 -5.02
C PHE A 2 45.73 -36.88 -4.62
N PRO A 3 44.55 -36.48 -5.16
CA PRO A 3 44.43 -35.80 -6.46
C PRO A 3 43.66 -34.47 -6.41
N ALA A 4 43.59 -33.82 -7.57
CA ALA A 4 42.84 -32.59 -7.86
C ALA A 4 41.33 -32.83 -8.09
N LEU A 5 40.61 -31.69 -8.15
CA LEU A 5 39.28 -31.44 -8.75
C LEU A 5 38.04 -31.70 -7.89
N GLN A 6 37.28 -30.63 -7.63
CA GLN A 6 35.94 -30.48 -8.23
C GLN A 6 35.41 -29.04 -8.06
N ASP A 7 35.25 -28.38 -9.21
CA ASP A 7 34.49 -27.16 -9.43
C ASP A 7 33.13 -27.18 -8.71
N GLN A 8 32.96 -26.30 -7.72
CA GLN A 8 31.64 -25.86 -7.30
C GLN A 8 31.28 -24.66 -8.16
N ALA A 9 30.72 -24.92 -9.34
CA ALA A 9 30.05 -23.91 -10.13
C ALA A 9 28.91 -23.32 -9.29
N LEU A 10 29.12 -22.11 -8.75
CA LEU A 10 28.06 -21.28 -8.21
C LEU A 10 27.10 -20.98 -9.37
N ALA A 11 25.99 -21.71 -9.42
CA ALA A 11 24.83 -21.33 -10.20
C ALA A 11 24.48 -19.89 -9.81
N GLN A 12 24.79 -18.95 -10.69
CA GLN A 12 24.33 -17.58 -10.58
C GLN A 12 22.81 -17.63 -10.69
N THR A 13 22.14 -17.66 -9.54
CA THR A 13 20.73 -17.29 -9.47
C THR A 13 20.64 -15.93 -10.13
N ALA A 14 19.97 -15.85 -11.28
CA ALA A 14 19.63 -14.59 -11.90
C ALA A 14 18.92 -13.75 -10.85
N GLN A 15 19.65 -12.81 -10.26
CA GLN A 15 19.09 -11.86 -9.32
C GLN A 15 18.06 -11.11 -10.13
N ALA A 16 16.78 -11.24 -9.77
CA ALA A 16 15.75 -10.44 -10.41
C ALA A 16 16.15 -8.99 -10.18
N THR A 17 16.57 -8.27 -11.22
CA THR A 17 16.94 -6.87 -11.13
C THR A 17 15.76 -6.01 -11.56
N LEU A 18 15.63 -4.83 -10.96
CA LEU A 18 14.74 -3.81 -11.51
C LEU A 18 15.26 -3.34 -12.88
N PRO A 19 14.41 -2.72 -13.73
CA PRO A 19 14.89 -2.07 -14.94
C PRO A 19 16.08 -1.15 -14.62
N GLY A 20 17.22 -1.38 -15.30
CA GLY A 20 18.46 -0.63 -15.05
C GLY A 20 19.42 -1.24 -14.03
N GLY A 21 19.20 -2.46 -13.53
CA GLY A 21 20.16 -3.19 -12.70
C GLY A 21 20.12 -2.88 -11.20
N ALA A 22 19.20 -2.03 -10.75
CA ALA A 22 19.01 -1.72 -9.34
C ALA A 22 18.29 -2.87 -8.59
N ASN A 23 18.60 -3.05 -7.31
CA ASN A 23 17.94 -4.02 -6.42
C ASN A 23 16.83 -3.39 -5.55
N SER A 24 16.76 -2.06 -5.52
CA SER A 24 15.73 -1.28 -4.85
C SER A 24 15.50 0.06 -5.55
N LEU A 25 14.28 0.59 -5.46
CA LEU A 25 13.88 1.87 -6.02
C LEU A 25 12.92 2.55 -5.06
N GLN A 26 13.08 3.86 -4.86
CA GLN A 26 12.12 4.71 -4.18
C GLN A 26 11.93 6.01 -4.95
N GLU A 27 10.68 6.35 -5.23
CA GLU A 27 10.29 7.54 -5.99
C GLU A 27 9.10 8.21 -5.28
N THR A 28 9.03 9.54 -5.33
CA THR A 28 7.95 10.31 -4.72
C THR A 28 7.16 11.05 -5.79
N TYR A 29 5.84 10.93 -5.69
CA TYR A 29 4.83 11.51 -6.58
C TYR A 29 3.85 12.31 -5.73
N GLN A 30 4.20 13.57 -5.46
CA GLN A 30 3.46 14.41 -4.50
C GLN A 30 3.32 13.68 -3.15
N ASP A 31 2.09 13.34 -2.76
CA ASP A 31 1.81 12.73 -1.45
C ASP A 31 2.05 11.22 -1.44
N TRP A 32 2.32 10.60 -2.60
CA TRP A 32 2.53 9.16 -2.73
C TRP A 32 3.99 8.81 -2.92
N ARG A 33 4.43 7.72 -2.29
CA ARG A 33 5.76 7.13 -2.49
C ARG A 33 5.62 5.77 -3.14
N VAL A 34 6.32 5.55 -4.25
CA VAL A 34 6.50 4.26 -4.89
C VAL A 34 7.79 3.64 -4.35
N ALA A 35 7.72 2.37 -3.96
CA ALA A 35 8.89 1.59 -3.58
C ALA A 35 8.87 0.23 -4.28
N CYS A 36 10.02 -0.19 -4.80
CA CYS A 36 10.24 -1.54 -5.31
C CYS A 36 11.48 -2.14 -4.68
N GLY A 37 11.42 -3.43 -4.38
CA GLY A 37 12.55 -4.20 -3.91
C GLY A 37 12.51 -5.61 -4.49
N VAL A 38 13.68 -6.24 -4.53
CA VAL A 38 13.83 -7.62 -4.95
C VAL A 38 13.84 -8.49 -3.70
N ALA A 39 12.87 -9.39 -3.59
CA ALA A 39 12.82 -10.42 -2.55
C ALA A 39 13.12 -11.80 -3.16
N GLN A 40 13.29 -12.81 -2.31
CA GLN A 40 13.45 -14.20 -2.77
C GLN A 40 12.26 -14.68 -3.61
N SER A 41 11.06 -14.16 -3.34
CA SER A 41 9.83 -14.42 -4.08
C SER A 41 9.69 -13.62 -5.38
N GLY A 42 10.71 -12.85 -5.76
CA GLY A 42 10.71 -11.96 -6.91
C GLY A 42 10.58 -10.48 -6.55
N LYS A 43 10.33 -9.68 -7.58
CA LYS A 43 10.16 -8.23 -7.44
C LYS A 43 8.84 -7.90 -6.74
N VAL A 44 8.92 -7.12 -5.67
CA VAL A 44 7.77 -6.62 -4.92
C VAL A 44 7.77 -5.10 -5.02
N CYS A 45 6.65 -4.53 -5.45
CA CYS A 45 6.47 -3.10 -5.55
C CYS A 45 5.16 -2.68 -4.89
N SER A 46 5.17 -1.53 -4.23
CA SER A 46 3.97 -0.91 -3.66
C SER A 46 4.02 0.60 -3.77
N MET A 47 2.86 1.22 -3.64
CA MET A 47 2.73 2.66 -3.40
C MET A 47 2.14 2.89 -2.03
N SER A 48 2.64 3.90 -1.33
CA SER A 48 2.24 4.19 0.05
C SER A 48 2.11 5.67 0.32
N GLN A 49 1.29 5.99 1.32
CA GLN A 49 1.19 7.31 1.94
C GLN A 49 0.99 7.10 3.43
N PHE A 50 1.50 8.04 4.24
CA PHE A 50 1.24 8.05 5.68
C PHE A 50 0.97 9.47 6.16
N GLN A 51 0.18 9.60 7.21
CA GLN A 51 -0.06 10.83 7.94
C GLN A 51 0.57 10.73 9.32
N GLN A 52 1.21 11.81 9.76
CA GLN A 52 1.81 11.90 11.09
C GLN A 52 1.33 13.16 11.81
N GLN A 53 1.30 13.09 13.12
CA GLN A 53 1.21 14.26 14.00
C GLN A 53 2.53 15.03 14.01
N GLN A 54 2.51 16.24 14.56
CA GLN A 54 3.69 17.09 14.71
C GLN A 54 4.79 16.44 15.57
N ASN A 55 4.42 15.57 16.51
CA ASN A 55 5.35 14.80 17.35
C ASN A 55 5.97 13.59 16.63
N GLY A 56 5.68 13.37 15.34
CA GLY A 56 6.16 12.23 14.55
C GLY A 56 5.34 10.94 14.72
N GLN A 57 4.30 10.94 15.56
CA GLN A 57 3.43 9.78 15.70
C GLN A 57 2.58 9.59 14.43
N ARG A 58 2.64 8.40 13.85
CA ARG A 58 1.79 8.02 12.71
C ARG A 58 0.33 7.93 13.14
N ILE A 59 -0.53 8.61 12.39
CA ILE A 59 -1.99 8.57 12.55
C ILE A 59 -2.59 7.50 11.65
N LEU A 60 -2.16 7.49 10.39
CA LEU A 60 -2.69 6.63 9.34
C LEU A 60 -1.58 6.25 8.37
N ALA A 61 -1.61 5.04 7.84
CA ALA A 61 -0.87 4.70 6.63
C ALA A 61 -1.72 3.86 5.69
N ILE A 62 -1.46 4.01 4.40
CA ILE A 62 -2.01 3.17 3.35
C ILE A 62 -0.85 2.62 2.53
N GLU A 63 -0.92 1.34 2.19
CA GLU A 63 -0.03 0.69 1.24
C GLU A 63 -0.86 -0.13 0.26
N LEU A 64 -0.56 0.05 -1.04
CA LEU A 64 -1.34 -0.49 -2.14
C LEU A 64 -0.44 -1.18 -3.17
N GLN A 65 -0.96 -2.26 -3.74
CA GLN A 65 -0.37 -2.96 -4.88
C GLN A 65 -1.43 -3.17 -5.99
N PRO A 66 -1.09 -2.92 -7.26
CA PRO A 66 -1.98 -3.16 -8.38
C PRO A 66 -1.98 -4.63 -8.78
N SER A 67 -3.11 -5.06 -9.32
CA SER A 67 -3.33 -6.37 -9.90
C SER A 67 -3.41 -6.29 -11.43
N LYS A 68 -3.22 -7.42 -12.10
CA LYS A 68 -3.26 -7.50 -13.58
C LYS A 68 -4.62 -7.15 -14.18
N ASP A 69 -5.69 -7.33 -13.43
CA ASP A 69 -7.07 -6.99 -13.82
C ASP A 69 -7.40 -5.50 -13.65
N GLY A 70 -6.43 -4.68 -13.23
CA GLY A 70 -6.60 -3.25 -12.99
C GLY A 70 -7.21 -2.91 -11.63
N SER A 71 -7.52 -3.91 -10.79
CA SER A 71 -7.84 -3.67 -9.38
C SER A 71 -6.60 -3.26 -8.60
N VAL A 72 -6.82 -2.63 -7.45
CA VAL A 72 -5.76 -2.28 -6.50
C VAL A 72 -6.16 -2.80 -5.13
N THR A 73 -5.27 -3.58 -4.53
CA THR A 73 -5.47 -4.14 -3.18
C THR A 73 -4.44 -3.58 -2.22
N GLY A 74 -4.69 -3.73 -0.92
CA GLY A 74 -3.71 -3.33 0.07
C GLY A 74 -4.28 -3.25 1.47
N VAL A 75 -3.68 -2.42 2.30
CA VAL A 75 -4.05 -2.28 3.70
C VAL A 75 -3.95 -0.84 4.17
N LEU A 76 -4.93 -0.42 4.97
CA LEU A 76 -4.87 0.76 5.80
C LEU A 76 -4.43 0.35 7.22
N ALA A 77 -3.39 0.99 7.75
CA ALA A 77 -3.05 0.95 9.17
C ALA A 77 -3.72 2.14 9.86
N MET A 78 -4.82 1.84 10.55
CA MET A 78 -5.67 2.80 11.28
C MET A 78 -5.16 2.98 12.72
N PRO A 79 -5.47 4.12 13.37
CA PRO A 79 -5.06 4.33 14.76
C PRO A 79 -5.77 3.36 15.71
N PHE A 80 -5.20 3.19 16.91
CA PHE A 80 -5.82 2.43 17.99
C PHE A 80 -7.00 3.20 18.62
N GLY A 81 -7.77 2.52 19.48
CA GLY A 81 -8.92 3.11 20.18
C GLY A 81 -10.19 3.16 19.33
N LEU A 82 -10.26 2.39 18.25
CA LEU A 82 -11.43 2.25 17.39
C LEU A 82 -12.27 1.03 17.79
N GLN A 83 -13.58 1.13 17.60
CA GLN A 83 -14.52 0.03 17.75
C GLN A 83 -14.43 -0.89 16.51
N LEU A 84 -13.70 -2.00 16.63
CA LEU A 84 -13.33 -2.85 15.48
C LEU A 84 -14.53 -3.60 14.86
N ASP A 85 -15.53 -3.96 15.67
CA ASP A 85 -16.78 -4.61 15.24
C ASP A 85 -17.67 -3.70 14.39
N ALA A 86 -17.61 -2.38 14.61
CA ALA A 86 -18.29 -1.39 13.77
C ALA A 86 -17.65 -1.27 12.37
N GLY A 87 -16.39 -1.70 12.23
CA GLY A 87 -15.63 -1.58 10.99
C GLY A 87 -15.29 -0.14 10.64
N ALA A 88 -15.05 0.11 9.36
CA ALA A 88 -14.78 1.44 8.84
C ALA A 88 -15.35 1.60 7.43
N ASN A 89 -15.81 2.81 7.13
CA ASN A 89 -16.42 3.15 5.87
C ASN A 89 -15.52 4.08 5.06
N LEU A 90 -15.45 3.86 3.75
CA LEU A 90 -14.59 4.60 2.83
C LEU A 90 -15.44 5.37 1.82
N LYS A 91 -15.03 6.59 1.49
CA LYS A 91 -15.71 7.45 0.53
C LYS A 91 -14.70 8.16 -0.36
N ILE A 92 -14.84 8.05 -1.68
CA ILE A 92 -13.99 8.77 -2.65
C ILE A 92 -14.62 10.14 -2.89
N ASP A 93 -13.96 11.21 -2.44
CA ASP A 93 -14.50 12.57 -2.34
C ASP A 93 -15.93 12.57 -1.76
N ASN A 94 -16.91 13.00 -2.57
CA ASN A 94 -18.31 13.14 -2.20
C ASN A 94 -19.21 12.03 -2.75
N ASN A 95 -18.64 10.98 -3.36
CA ASN A 95 -19.39 9.86 -3.92
C ASN A 95 -20.13 9.04 -2.85
N PRO A 96 -21.10 8.19 -3.21
CA PRO A 96 -21.68 7.26 -2.27
C PRO A 96 -20.62 6.42 -1.54
N PRO A 97 -20.84 6.07 -0.26
CA PRO A 97 -19.87 5.30 0.49
C PRO A 97 -19.67 3.90 -0.09
N LEU A 98 -18.44 3.39 0.00
CA LEU A 98 -18.10 2.02 -0.35
C LEU A 98 -18.69 1.04 0.68
N PRO A 99 -18.79 -0.26 0.36
CA PRO A 99 -19.17 -1.28 1.33
C PRO A 99 -18.33 -1.19 2.60
N ASN A 100 -18.98 -1.35 3.76
CA ASN A 100 -18.31 -1.26 5.06
C ASN A 100 -17.21 -2.33 5.16
N LEU A 101 -16.02 -1.91 5.59
CA LEU A 101 -14.85 -2.77 5.70
C LEU A 101 -14.68 -3.24 7.14
N ARG A 102 -14.08 -4.43 7.29
CA ARG A 102 -13.79 -5.04 8.58
C ARG A 102 -12.29 -5.05 8.84
N PHE A 103 -11.91 -4.75 10.08
CA PHE A 103 -10.54 -4.91 10.53
C PHE A 103 -10.15 -6.38 10.55
N SER A 104 -8.90 -6.69 10.15
CA SER A 104 -8.39 -8.06 10.16
C SER A 104 -7.65 -8.39 11.45
N THR A 105 -6.83 -7.46 11.95
CA THR A 105 -6.05 -7.59 13.19
C THR A 105 -5.47 -6.24 13.58
N CYS A 106 -4.80 -6.16 14.73
CA CYS A 106 -3.98 -5.01 15.10
C CYS A 106 -2.54 -5.45 15.36
N VAL A 107 -1.59 -4.62 14.94
CA VAL A 107 -0.14 -4.79 15.08
C VAL A 107 0.44 -3.49 15.66
N PRO A 108 1.73 -3.42 16.07
CA PRO A 108 2.29 -2.19 16.63
C PRO A 108 2.15 -0.94 15.74
N ALA A 109 2.04 -1.13 14.42
CA ALA A 109 1.84 -0.04 13.46
C ALA A 109 0.40 0.49 13.39
N GLY A 110 -0.59 -0.19 13.99
CA GLY A 110 -2.00 0.18 13.97
C GLY A 110 -2.94 -1.02 13.75
N CYS A 111 -4.24 -0.73 13.64
CA CYS A 111 -5.26 -1.71 13.29
C CYS A 111 -5.41 -1.81 11.77
N LEU A 112 -5.23 -3.02 11.24
CA LEU A 112 -5.18 -3.30 9.82
C LEU A 112 -6.59 -3.44 9.26
N LEU A 113 -6.87 -2.63 8.24
CA LEU A 113 -8.11 -2.62 7.48
C LEU A 113 -7.79 -2.96 6.02
N PRO A 114 -7.95 -4.23 5.60
CA PRO A 114 -7.72 -4.62 4.21
C PRO A 114 -8.64 -3.88 3.26
N VAL A 115 -8.10 -3.43 2.12
CA VAL A 115 -8.85 -2.72 1.08
C VAL A 115 -8.73 -3.43 -0.26
N ASN A 116 -9.81 -3.39 -1.04
CA ASN A 116 -9.82 -3.82 -2.43
C ASN A 116 -10.63 -2.81 -3.24
N PHE A 117 -9.96 -2.12 -4.16
CA PHE A 117 -10.55 -1.19 -5.10
C PHE A 117 -10.66 -1.88 -6.46
N SER A 118 -11.90 -2.05 -6.94
CA SER A 118 -12.17 -2.52 -8.30
C SER A 118 -11.57 -1.57 -9.33
N ALA A 119 -11.41 -2.02 -10.58
CA ALA A 119 -10.94 -1.17 -11.67
C ALA A 119 -11.78 0.12 -11.83
N ALA A 120 -13.10 0.05 -11.57
CA ALA A 120 -13.98 1.21 -11.58
C ALA A 120 -13.65 2.19 -10.44
N ASN A 121 -13.47 1.69 -9.21
CA ASN A 121 -13.06 2.53 -8.07
C ASN A 121 -11.68 3.15 -8.31
N VAL A 122 -10.74 2.40 -8.90
CA VAL A 122 -9.41 2.90 -9.27
C VAL A 122 -9.51 4.02 -10.29
N ALA A 123 -10.39 3.92 -11.29
CA ALA A 123 -10.63 5.01 -12.24
C ALA A 123 -11.12 6.29 -11.54
N THR A 124 -11.99 6.16 -10.54
CA THR A 124 -12.42 7.30 -9.70
C THR A 124 -11.30 7.84 -8.82
N LEU A 125 -10.51 6.97 -8.16
CA LEU A 125 -9.38 7.39 -7.32
C LEU A 125 -8.33 8.19 -8.10
N LYS A 126 -8.14 7.89 -9.39
CA LYS A 126 -7.19 8.61 -10.26
C LYS A 126 -7.56 10.08 -10.50
N THR A 127 -8.83 10.45 -10.38
CA THR A 127 -9.30 11.82 -10.65
C THR A 127 -9.81 12.54 -9.41
N ALA A 128 -10.01 11.81 -8.31
CA ALA A 128 -10.48 12.35 -7.04
C ALA A 128 -9.38 13.10 -6.27
N ALA A 129 -9.79 13.94 -5.32
CA ALA A 129 -8.87 14.68 -4.46
C ALA A 129 -8.53 13.93 -3.18
N THR A 130 -9.50 13.23 -2.58
CA THR A 130 -9.40 12.66 -1.24
C THR A 130 -10.12 11.31 -1.13
N LEU A 131 -9.52 10.35 -0.43
CA LEU A 131 -10.20 9.19 0.10
C LEU A 131 -10.52 9.44 1.58
N ASN A 132 -11.79 9.62 1.90
CA ASN A 132 -12.27 9.83 3.26
C ASN A 132 -12.54 8.50 3.94
N ILE A 133 -12.19 8.40 5.21
CA ILE A 133 -12.33 7.19 6.03
C ILE A 133 -13.04 7.57 7.31
N THR A 134 -14.12 6.89 7.64
CA THR A 134 -14.86 7.09 8.88
C THR A 134 -14.90 5.79 9.67
N ALA A 135 -14.46 5.83 10.91
CA ALA A 135 -14.55 4.75 11.89
C ALA A 135 -15.25 5.25 13.16
N ILE A 136 -15.53 4.38 14.12
CA ILE A 136 -16.13 4.75 15.41
C ILE A 136 -15.08 4.61 16.51
N SER A 137 -14.98 5.58 17.42
CA SER A 137 -14.12 5.48 18.60
C SER A 137 -14.72 4.55 19.64
N LEU A 138 -13.87 3.79 20.34
CA LEU A 138 -14.30 2.85 21.38
C LEU A 138 -14.80 3.58 22.64
N GLU A 139 -14.13 4.68 23.03
CA GLU A 139 -14.40 5.35 24.32
C GLU A 139 -15.67 6.20 24.32
N ALA A 140 -15.96 6.89 23.21
CA ALA A 140 -17.04 7.88 23.14
C ALA A 140 -18.15 7.51 22.14
N SER A 141 -17.99 6.37 21.44
CA SER A 141 -18.86 5.95 20.33
C SER A 141 -19.09 7.08 19.31
N GLN A 142 -18.08 7.92 19.08
CA GLN A 142 -18.14 9.05 18.16
C GLN A 142 -17.43 8.73 16.84
N PRO A 143 -17.88 9.32 15.72
CA PRO A 143 -17.16 9.21 14.45
C PRO A 143 -15.75 9.78 14.52
N VAL A 144 -14.78 8.99 14.08
CA VAL A 144 -13.40 9.38 13.83
C VAL A 144 -13.23 9.51 12.32
N ASN A 145 -13.02 10.73 11.84
CA ASN A 145 -12.84 11.03 10.42
C ASN A 145 -11.36 11.21 10.10
N LEU A 146 -10.87 10.41 9.16
CA LEU A 146 -9.52 10.44 8.62
C LEU A 146 -9.59 10.61 7.10
N SER A 147 -8.48 10.98 6.49
CA SER A 147 -8.42 11.15 5.04
C SER A 147 -7.07 10.71 4.50
N VAL A 148 -7.03 10.34 3.22
CA VAL A 148 -5.82 10.10 2.44
C VAL A 148 -5.87 11.02 1.24
N SER A 149 -4.79 11.75 0.98
CA SER A 149 -4.70 12.60 -0.22
C SER A 149 -4.54 11.74 -1.47
N LEU A 150 -5.23 12.09 -2.55
CA LEU A 150 -5.08 11.41 -3.84
C LEU A 150 -4.21 12.20 -4.82
N LYS A 151 -3.59 13.31 -4.38
CA LYS A 151 -2.62 14.06 -5.18
C LYS A 151 -1.41 13.20 -5.52
N GLY A 152 -1.21 12.94 -6.81
CA GLY A 152 -0.12 12.08 -7.29
C GLY A 152 -0.46 10.59 -7.37
N PHE A 153 -1.66 10.17 -6.93
CA PHE A 153 -2.08 8.76 -6.96
C PHE A 153 -2.00 8.17 -8.37
N ALA A 154 -2.55 8.86 -9.38
CA ALA A 154 -2.56 8.37 -10.76
C ALA A 154 -1.14 8.16 -11.33
N ALA A 155 -0.23 9.11 -11.08
CA ALA A 155 1.15 9.03 -11.55
C ALA A 155 1.93 7.91 -10.85
N ALA A 156 1.78 7.79 -9.52
CA ALA A 156 2.39 6.72 -8.73
C ALA A 156 1.90 5.33 -9.19
N LEU A 157 0.59 5.16 -9.40
CA LEU A 157 0.00 3.90 -9.84
C LEU A 157 0.45 3.53 -11.26
N GLU A 158 0.52 4.49 -12.18
CA GLU A 158 1.04 4.26 -13.53
C GLU A 158 2.50 3.80 -13.50
N ARG A 159 3.34 4.47 -12.70
CA ARG A 159 4.73 4.07 -12.50
C ARG A 159 4.84 2.66 -11.95
N LEU A 160 4.01 2.32 -10.97
CA LEU A 160 3.99 1.00 -10.35
C LEU A 160 3.67 -0.10 -11.37
N ASN A 161 2.70 0.15 -12.26
CA ASN A 161 2.37 -0.76 -13.37
C ASN A 161 3.53 -0.92 -14.36
N GLN A 162 4.29 0.13 -14.66
CA GLN A 162 5.48 0.03 -15.52
C GLN A 162 6.57 -0.80 -14.87
N LEU A 163 6.82 -0.57 -13.58
CA LEU A 163 7.84 -1.29 -12.81
C LEU A 163 7.50 -2.76 -12.70
N LEU A 164 6.24 -3.15 -12.62
CA LEU A 164 5.81 -4.55 -12.53
C LEU A 164 5.81 -5.31 -13.88
N LYS A 165 5.84 -4.61 -15.02
CA LYS A 165 5.90 -5.21 -16.36
C LYS A 165 7.31 -5.59 -16.80
N GLY A 166 8.34 -4.91 -16.28
CA GLY A 166 9.75 -5.27 -16.49
C GLY A 166 10.17 -6.50 -15.70
#